data_AF-A0A7S2JA39-F1
#
_entry.id   AF-A0A7S2JA39-F1
#
_cell.length_a   1.000
_cell.length_b   1.000
_cell.length_c   1.000
_cell.angle_alpha   90.00
_cell.angle_beta   90.00
_cell.angle_gamma   90.00
#
_symmetry.space_group_name_H-M   'P 1'
#
loop_
_entity.id
_entity.type
_entity.pdbx_description
1 polymer ?
#
loop_
_entity_poly.entity_id
_entity_poly.type
_entity_poly.pdbx_seq_one_letter_code
_entity_poly.pdbx_strand_id
1 'polypeptide(L)'
;DDSMINDRIFPECVNGFTDSSGPIREATVKALVHFVPRLKAKTVETRVVKLLTKLLQDPEPSIRTNAVICCGRVSGHLPKECANQALGSVLGAGLKDNFGPCRSASLHTLLATASVFTAEELAGRLMPSVCQRLVDPDQGVSDAAFHVLTSLQEHLRGLVEERRSTQSAEVAAIHGGGQVPGVAVGGQGDAGQQGSWGSWAFSTVGNMVGQKIMGSMGPA
;
A
#
# COMPACT_ATOMS: atom_id res chain seq x y z
N ASP A 1 -8.09 24.77 -26.47
CA ASP A 1 -6.64 24.81 -26.71
C ASP A 1 -5.90 24.55 -25.39
N ASP A 2 -4.85 23.73 -25.43
CA ASP A 2 -4.09 23.30 -24.24
C ASP A 2 -3.00 24.31 -23.84
N SER A 3 -2.44 25.07 -24.80
CA SER A 3 -1.54 26.18 -24.47
C SER A 3 -2.28 27.24 -23.66
N MET A 4 -3.49 27.63 -24.08
CA MET A 4 -4.32 28.55 -23.30
C MET A 4 -4.58 28.05 -21.86
N ILE A 5 -4.81 26.75 -21.66
CA ILE A 5 -5.00 26.20 -20.30
C ILE A 5 -3.73 26.31 -19.47
N ASN A 6 -2.60 25.88 -20.02
CA ASN A 6 -1.35 25.83 -19.27
C ASN A 6 -0.77 27.21 -18.99
N ASP A 7 -0.90 28.12 -19.95
CA ASP A 7 -0.18 29.39 -19.95
C ASP A 7 -1.04 30.54 -19.42
N ARG A 8 -2.38 30.40 -19.37
CA ARG A 8 -3.28 31.45 -18.86
C ARG A 8 -4.30 30.97 -17.82
N ILE A 9 -5.03 29.87 -18.06
CA ILE A 9 -6.17 29.52 -17.19
C ILE A 9 -5.74 28.85 -15.88
N PHE A 10 -4.93 27.79 -15.95
CA PHE A 10 -4.49 27.06 -14.77
C PHE A 10 -3.63 27.92 -13.82
N PRO A 11 -2.74 28.81 -14.32
CA PRO A 11 -2.04 29.77 -13.48
C PRO A 11 -2.97 30.56 -12.54
N GLU A 12 -4.07 31.10 -13.07
CA GLU A 12 -5.05 31.88 -12.30
C GLU A 12 -5.92 31.00 -11.40
N CYS A 13 -6.29 29.80 -11.86
CA CYS A 13 -7.06 28.83 -11.08
C CYS A 13 -6.38 28.46 -9.76
N VAL A 14 -5.03 28.49 -9.71
CA VAL A 14 -4.29 28.16 -8.50
C VAL A 14 -4.58 29.08 -7.31
N ASN A 15 -5.01 30.32 -7.55
CA ASN A 15 -5.40 31.23 -6.47
C ASN A 15 -6.62 30.70 -5.68
N GLY A 16 -7.49 29.92 -6.33
CA GLY A 16 -8.67 29.32 -5.71
C GLY A 16 -8.36 28.31 -4.61
N PHE A 17 -7.17 27.71 -4.57
CA PHE A 17 -6.77 26.74 -3.53
C PHE A 17 -6.49 27.39 -2.18
N THR A 18 -6.25 28.70 -2.17
CA THR A 18 -5.96 29.46 -0.95
C THR A 18 -6.97 30.57 -0.72
N ASP A 19 -8.13 30.48 -1.36
CA ASP A 19 -9.20 31.47 -1.20
C ASP A 19 -9.74 31.47 0.24
N SER A 20 -10.14 32.64 0.72
CA SER A 20 -10.83 32.80 2.01
C SER A 20 -12.14 32.00 2.10
N SER A 21 -12.84 31.85 0.98
CA SER A 21 -14.11 31.14 0.87
C SER A 21 -13.90 29.63 0.72
N GLY A 22 -14.36 28.86 1.72
CA GLY A 22 -14.35 27.39 1.69
C GLY A 22 -14.98 26.79 0.43
N PRO A 23 -16.20 27.23 0.01
CA PRO A 23 -16.81 26.75 -1.23
C PRO A 23 -15.98 26.97 -2.49
N ILE A 24 -15.22 28.08 -2.57
CA ILE A 24 -14.32 28.32 -3.72
C ILE A 24 -13.16 27.32 -3.70
N ARG A 25 -12.52 27.12 -2.54
CA ARG A 25 -11.46 26.11 -2.38
C ARG A 25 -11.97 24.71 -2.73
N GLU A 26 -13.17 24.36 -2.29
CA GLU A 26 -13.81 23.07 -2.58
C GLU A 26 -14.10 22.89 -4.08
N ALA A 27 -14.67 23.90 -4.73
CA ALA A 27 -14.90 23.87 -6.18
C ALA A 27 -13.59 23.74 -6.96
N THR A 28 -12.55 24.43 -6.49
CA THR A 28 -11.22 24.44 -7.12
C THR A 28 -10.56 23.05 -7.06
N VAL A 29 -10.60 22.36 -5.91
CA VAL A 29 -10.05 21.00 -5.81
C VAL A 29 -10.83 20.01 -6.67
N LYS A 30 -12.17 20.13 -6.75
CA LYS A 30 -12.99 19.28 -7.62
C LYS A 30 -12.69 19.51 -9.10
N ALA A 31 -12.39 20.74 -9.50
CA ALA A 31 -12.07 21.07 -10.89
C ALA A 31 -10.73 20.46 -11.37
N LEU A 32 -9.81 20.10 -10.47
CA LEU A 32 -8.49 19.57 -10.85
C LEU A 32 -8.57 18.34 -11.75
N VAL A 33 -9.54 17.45 -11.54
CA VAL A 33 -9.68 16.23 -12.35
C VAL A 33 -9.90 16.52 -13.82
N HIS A 34 -10.44 17.71 -14.15
CA HIS A 34 -10.65 18.17 -15.52
C HIS A 34 -9.43 18.90 -16.09
N PHE A 35 -8.63 19.55 -15.23
CA PHE A 35 -7.40 20.22 -15.65
C PHE A 35 -6.28 19.22 -15.93
N VAL A 36 -6.04 18.27 -15.01
CA VAL A 36 -4.86 17.40 -15.03
C VAL A 36 -4.60 16.73 -16.39
N PRO A 37 -5.59 16.14 -17.09
CA PRO A 37 -5.36 15.50 -18.39
C PRO A 37 -4.81 16.44 -19.47
N ARG A 38 -4.95 17.77 -19.27
CA ARG A 38 -4.58 18.82 -20.22
C ARG A 38 -3.38 19.65 -19.76
N LEU A 39 -2.81 19.32 -18.60
CA LEU A 39 -1.63 20.00 -18.07
C LEU A 39 -0.34 19.34 -18.56
N LYS A 40 0.72 20.15 -18.69
CA LYS A 40 2.09 19.65 -18.87
C LYS A 40 2.44 18.71 -17.71
N ALA A 41 3.02 17.53 -17.99
CA ALA A 41 3.36 16.52 -16.98
C ALA A 41 4.14 17.09 -15.78
N LYS A 42 5.15 17.92 -16.06
CA LYS A 42 5.93 18.63 -15.04
C LYS A 42 5.07 19.49 -14.11
N THR A 43 3.99 20.11 -14.61
CA THR A 43 3.05 20.89 -13.79
C THR A 43 2.25 19.98 -12.86
N VAL A 44 1.82 18.82 -13.33
CA VAL A 44 1.09 17.84 -12.52
C VAL A 44 1.99 17.34 -11.38
N GLU A 45 3.19 16.86 -11.71
CA GLU A 45 4.16 16.32 -10.75
C GLU A 45 4.57 17.33 -9.68
N THR A 46 4.85 18.57 -10.08
CA THR A 46 5.45 19.54 -9.16
C THR A 46 4.44 20.44 -8.47
N ARG A 47 3.37 20.85 -9.17
CA ARG A 47 2.47 21.91 -8.70
C ARG A 47 1.14 21.34 -8.22
N VAL A 48 0.52 20.44 -8.99
CA VAL A 48 -0.76 19.82 -8.57
C VAL A 48 -0.57 18.98 -7.32
N VAL A 49 0.46 18.12 -7.26
CA VAL A 49 0.75 17.30 -6.07
C VAL A 49 0.93 18.18 -4.83
N LYS A 50 1.73 19.25 -4.93
CA LYS A 50 1.94 20.18 -3.80
C LYS A 50 0.66 20.84 -3.32
N LEU A 51 -0.23 21.24 -4.24
CA LEU A 51 -1.53 21.84 -3.90
C LEU A 51 -2.41 20.83 -3.15
N LEU A 52 -2.50 19.59 -3.64
CA LEU A 52 -3.27 18.53 -2.99
C LEU A 52 -2.73 18.20 -1.60
N THR A 53 -1.41 18.08 -1.44
CA THR A 53 -0.79 17.84 -0.12
C THR A 53 -1.08 18.99 0.86
N LYS A 54 -1.06 20.25 0.40
CA LYS A 54 -1.39 21.40 1.23
C LYS A 54 -2.85 21.37 1.72
N LEU A 55 -3.78 20.97 0.85
CA LEU A 55 -5.21 20.87 1.19
C LEU A 55 -5.52 19.81 2.25
N LEU A 56 -4.60 18.89 2.57
CA LEU A 56 -4.75 17.96 3.68
C LEU A 56 -4.75 18.65 5.05
N GLN A 57 -4.37 19.92 5.11
CA GLN A 57 -4.41 20.74 6.33
C GLN A 57 -5.52 21.80 6.26
N ASP A 58 -6.45 21.68 5.32
CA ASP A 58 -7.58 22.61 5.23
C ASP A 58 -8.48 22.48 6.47
N PRO A 59 -8.95 23.60 7.06
CA PRO A 59 -9.89 23.55 8.18
C PRO A 59 -11.17 22.78 7.84
N GLU A 60 -11.62 22.84 6.58
CA GLU A 60 -12.85 22.19 6.14
C GLU A 60 -12.62 20.69 5.86
N PRO A 61 -13.28 19.77 6.60
CA PRO A 61 -13.09 18.34 6.43
C PRO A 61 -13.52 17.84 5.04
N SER A 62 -14.50 18.47 4.40
CA SER A 62 -14.93 18.15 3.04
C SER A 62 -13.80 18.40 2.02
N ILE A 63 -13.02 19.45 2.20
CA ILE A 63 -11.90 19.79 1.31
C ILE A 63 -10.76 18.80 1.47
N ARG A 64 -10.40 18.44 2.71
CA ARG A 64 -9.40 17.38 2.96
C ARG A 64 -9.80 16.05 2.32
N THR A 65 -11.07 15.68 2.47
CA THR A 65 -11.66 14.49 1.83
C THR A 65 -11.53 14.54 0.31
N ASN A 66 -11.90 15.68 -0.30
CA ASN A 66 -11.79 15.87 -1.75
C ASN A 66 -10.34 15.85 -2.23
N ALA A 67 -9.38 16.35 -1.45
CA ALA A 67 -7.96 16.30 -1.80
C ALA A 67 -7.45 14.86 -1.88
N VAL A 68 -7.87 13.98 -0.95
CA VAL A 68 -7.56 12.55 -0.97
C VAL A 68 -8.09 11.89 -2.24
N ILE A 69 -9.40 12.05 -2.50
CA ILE A 69 -10.06 11.46 -3.68
C ILE A 69 -9.44 11.99 -4.98
N CYS A 70 -9.19 13.29 -5.05
CA CYS A 70 -8.60 13.92 -6.22
C CYS A 70 -7.19 13.37 -6.48
N CYS A 71 -6.35 13.22 -5.44
CA CYS A 71 -5.03 12.61 -5.58
C CYS A 71 -5.11 11.20 -6.16
N GLY A 72 -6.05 10.39 -5.67
CA GLY A 72 -6.35 9.07 -6.21
C GLY A 72 -6.64 9.10 -7.71
N ARG A 73 -7.59 9.96 -8.12
CA ARG A 73 -8.05 10.08 -9.51
C ARG A 73 -6.98 10.57 -10.47
N VAL A 74 -6.09 11.46 -10.02
CA VAL A 74 -5.06 12.05 -10.87
C VAL A 74 -3.75 11.26 -10.88
N SER A 75 -3.61 10.25 -10.01
CA SER A 75 -2.38 9.47 -9.84
C SER A 75 -1.91 8.78 -11.12
N GLY A 76 -2.83 8.38 -12.01
CA GLY A 76 -2.50 7.79 -13.31
C GLY A 76 -1.82 8.73 -14.31
N HIS A 77 -1.80 10.04 -14.03
CA HIS A 77 -1.08 11.05 -14.82
C HIS A 77 0.32 11.36 -14.27
N LEU A 78 0.76 10.67 -13.22
CA LEU A 78 2.06 10.83 -12.60
C LEU A 78 2.97 9.65 -12.98
N PRO A 79 4.30 9.87 -13.06
CA PRO A 79 5.25 8.77 -13.04
C PRO A 79 5.05 7.91 -11.80
N LYS A 80 5.26 6.59 -11.92
CA LYS A 80 4.98 5.61 -10.86
C LYS A 80 5.56 6.01 -9.50
N GLU A 81 6.83 6.43 -9.46
CA GLU A 81 7.50 6.86 -8.24
C GLU A 81 6.85 8.11 -7.62
N CYS A 82 6.48 9.09 -8.44
CA CYS A 82 5.82 10.31 -7.97
C CYS A 82 4.40 10.00 -7.47
N ALA A 83 3.66 9.15 -8.18
CA ALA A 83 2.34 8.67 -7.76
C ALA A 83 2.41 7.97 -6.40
N ASN A 84 3.38 7.06 -6.23
CA ASN A 84 3.58 6.32 -5.00
C ASN A 84 3.83 7.27 -3.81
N GLN A 85 4.78 8.21 -3.95
CA GLN A 85 5.08 9.18 -2.91
C GLN A 85 3.90 10.08 -2.56
N ALA A 86 3.21 10.63 -3.59
CA ALA A 86 2.07 11.50 -3.41
C ALA A 86 0.91 10.78 -2.69
N LEU A 87 0.53 9.60 -3.18
CA LEU A 87 -0.53 8.79 -2.58
C LEU A 87 -0.13 8.31 -1.18
N GLY A 88 1.13 7.91 -0.97
CA GLY A 88 1.63 7.51 0.34
C GLY A 88 1.47 8.61 1.38
N SER A 89 1.81 9.86 1.03
CA SER A 89 1.62 11.02 1.91
C SER A 89 0.14 11.32 2.17
N VAL A 90 -0.68 11.33 1.12
CA VAL A 90 -2.10 11.68 1.19
C VAL A 90 -2.90 10.64 1.98
N LEU A 91 -2.70 9.36 1.71
CA LEU A 91 -3.34 8.25 2.42
C LEU A 91 -2.90 8.18 3.88
N GLY A 92 -1.61 8.44 4.16
CA GLY A 92 -1.08 8.47 5.52
C GLY A 92 -1.76 9.51 6.41
N ALA A 93 -2.09 10.68 5.85
CA ALA A 93 -2.86 11.72 6.54
C ALA A 93 -4.35 11.37 6.60
N GLY A 94 -4.95 11.03 5.46
CA GLY A 94 -6.40 10.82 5.35
C GLY A 94 -6.92 9.63 6.17
N LEU A 95 -6.17 8.53 6.27
CA LEU A 95 -6.55 7.41 7.13
C LEU A 95 -6.58 7.78 8.62
N LYS A 96 -5.86 8.83 9.03
CA LYS A 96 -5.78 9.32 10.43
C LYS A 96 -6.63 10.56 10.67
N ASP A 97 -7.42 10.99 9.69
CA ASP A 97 -8.24 12.20 9.78
C ASP A 97 -9.27 12.07 10.91
N ASN A 98 -9.60 13.18 11.57
CA ASN A 98 -10.61 13.20 12.62
C ASN A 98 -12.04 13.09 12.06
N PHE A 99 -12.24 13.30 10.76
CA PHE A 99 -13.51 13.15 10.07
C PHE A 99 -13.70 11.75 9.46
N GLY A 100 -14.75 11.04 9.88
CA GLY A 100 -15.06 9.67 9.42
C GLY A 100 -15.10 9.51 7.90
N PRO A 101 -15.86 10.35 7.16
CA PRO A 101 -15.91 10.28 5.70
C PRO A 101 -14.55 10.47 5.01
N CYS A 102 -13.63 11.25 5.58
CA CYS A 102 -12.26 11.39 5.05
C CYS A 102 -11.48 10.07 5.19
N ARG A 103 -11.60 9.39 6.34
CA ARG A 103 -11.00 8.07 6.56
C ARG A 103 -11.58 7.02 5.60
N SER A 104 -12.90 6.98 5.44
CA SER A 104 -13.57 6.08 4.48
C SER A 104 -13.12 6.36 3.03
N ALA A 105 -13.09 7.62 2.60
CA ALA A 105 -12.59 8.00 1.29
C ALA A 105 -11.13 7.58 1.07
N SER A 106 -10.30 7.65 2.13
CA SER A 106 -8.90 7.21 2.09
C SER A 106 -8.79 5.70 1.90
N LEU A 107 -9.63 4.91 2.57
CA LEU A 107 -9.69 3.45 2.39
C LEU A 107 -10.05 3.09 0.94
N HIS A 108 -11.08 3.72 0.38
CA HIS A 108 -11.48 3.49 -1.01
C HIS A 108 -10.42 3.97 -2.01
N THR A 109 -9.75 5.10 -1.72
CA THR A 109 -8.66 5.61 -2.56
C THR A 109 -7.46 4.66 -2.56
N LEU A 110 -7.10 4.11 -1.40
CA LEU A 110 -6.05 3.10 -1.28
C LEU A 110 -6.38 1.87 -2.14
N LEU A 111 -7.60 1.36 -2.04
CA LEU A 111 -8.02 0.20 -2.83
C LEU A 111 -7.95 0.48 -4.33
N ALA A 112 -8.46 1.63 -4.77
CA ALA A 112 -8.44 2.02 -6.18
C ALA A 112 -7.03 2.26 -6.75
N THR A 113 -6.04 2.50 -5.88
CA THR A 113 -4.66 2.82 -6.27
C THR A 113 -3.65 1.78 -5.80
N ALA A 114 -4.10 0.60 -5.38
CA ALA A 114 -3.26 -0.45 -4.79
C ALA A 114 -2.10 -0.86 -5.70
N SER A 115 -2.31 -0.89 -7.02
CA SER A 115 -1.31 -1.26 -8.03
C SER A 115 -0.12 -0.29 -8.16
N VAL A 116 -0.22 0.91 -7.57
CA VAL A 116 0.89 1.87 -7.54
C VAL A 116 1.96 1.46 -6.53
N PHE A 117 1.56 0.71 -5.49
CA PHE A 117 2.43 0.32 -4.39
C PHE A 117 3.08 -1.04 -4.62
N THR A 118 4.27 -1.22 -4.05
CA THR A 118 4.92 -2.52 -4.00
C THR A 118 4.27 -3.42 -2.96
N ALA A 119 4.49 -4.74 -3.07
CA ALA A 119 4.00 -5.71 -2.10
C ALA A 119 4.57 -5.44 -0.69
N GLU A 120 5.84 -5.02 -0.59
CA GLU A 120 6.51 -4.63 0.65
C GLU A 120 5.81 -3.45 1.33
N GLU A 121 5.43 -2.43 0.56
CA GLU A 121 4.73 -1.25 1.10
C GLU A 121 3.30 -1.55 1.50
N LEU A 122 2.60 -2.35 0.69
CA LEU A 122 1.25 -2.81 1.00
C LEU A 122 1.24 -3.59 2.32
N ALA A 123 2.09 -4.61 2.43
CA ALA A 123 2.16 -5.47 3.62
C ALA A 123 2.73 -4.75 4.85
N GLY A 124 3.80 -3.97 4.68
CA GLY A 124 4.57 -3.40 5.78
C GLY A 124 4.03 -2.08 6.33
N ARG A 125 3.27 -1.31 5.53
CA ARG A 125 2.85 0.05 5.91
C ARG A 125 1.36 0.31 5.73
N LEU A 126 0.80 -0.03 4.57
CA LEU A 126 -0.57 0.35 4.22
C LEU A 126 -1.62 -0.57 4.87
N MET A 127 -1.48 -1.90 4.77
CA MET A 127 -2.39 -2.85 5.42
C MET A 127 -2.41 -2.68 6.95
N PRO A 128 -1.28 -2.50 7.66
CA PRO A 128 -1.31 -2.19 9.09
C PRO A 128 -2.11 -0.93 9.42
N SER A 129 -2.07 0.08 8.55
CA SER A 129 -2.87 1.31 8.71
C SER A 129 -4.36 1.04 8.51
N VAL A 130 -4.73 0.15 7.57
CA VAL A 130 -6.11 -0.30 7.37
C VAL A 130 -6.61 -1.11 8.58
N CYS A 131 -5.78 -1.99 9.16
CA CYS A 131 -6.14 -2.77 10.34
C CYS A 131 -6.55 -1.88 11.53
N GLN A 132 -5.91 -0.72 11.70
CA GLN A 132 -6.28 0.26 12.73
C GLN A 132 -7.67 0.88 12.53
N ARG A 133 -8.29 0.70 11.35
CA ARG A 133 -9.65 1.18 11.03
C ARG A 133 -10.73 0.10 11.18
N LEU A 134 -10.37 -1.16 11.44
CA LEU A 134 -11.36 -2.23 11.67
C LEU A 134 -12.22 -2.00 12.92
N VAL A 135 -11.70 -1.24 13.88
CA VAL A 135 -12.37 -0.87 15.13
C VAL A 135 -12.65 0.64 15.19
N ASP A 136 -12.81 1.27 14.02
CA ASP A 136 -13.14 2.68 13.94
C ASP A 136 -14.49 2.98 14.61
N PRO A 137 -14.63 4.10 15.35
CA PRO A 137 -15.90 4.46 15.99
C PRO A 137 -17.03 4.73 14.98
N ASP A 138 -16.69 5.08 13.74
CA ASP A 138 -17.66 5.23 12.66
C ASP A 138 -17.87 3.88 11.96
N GLN A 139 -19.11 3.37 12.02
CA GLN A 139 -19.46 2.07 11.45
C GLN A 139 -19.18 1.99 9.93
N GLY A 140 -19.41 3.08 9.20
CA GLY A 140 -19.14 3.10 7.75
C GLY A 140 -17.65 2.98 7.43
N VAL A 141 -16.79 3.47 8.33
CA VAL A 141 -15.33 3.35 8.19
C VAL A 141 -14.87 1.93 8.52
N SER A 142 -15.38 1.31 9.58
CA SER A 142 -15.02 -0.06 9.94
C SER A 142 -15.48 -1.09 8.90
N ASP A 143 -16.71 -0.97 8.39
CA ASP A 143 -17.23 -1.80 7.29
C ASP A 143 -16.35 -1.66 6.02
N ALA A 144 -16.01 -0.42 5.66
CA ALA A 144 -15.11 -0.16 4.53
C ALA A 144 -13.70 -0.76 4.77
N ALA A 145 -13.20 -0.72 6.00
CA ALA A 145 -11.88 -1.28 6.33
C ALA A 145 -11.84 -2.80 6.19
N PHE A 146 -12.88 -3.53 6.62
CA PHE A 146 -12.97 -4.98 6.42
C PHE A 146 -12.97 -5.36 4.95
N HIS A 147 -13.78 -4.65 4.14
CA HIS A 147 -13.81 -4.86 2.70
C HIS A 147 -12.43 -4.59 2.06
N VAL A 148 -11.83 -3.43 2.34
CA VAL A 148 -10.54 -3.04 1.76
C VAL A 148 -9.42 -4.00 2.18
N LEU A 149 -9.39 -4.44 3.44
CA LEU A 149 -8.37 -5.38 3.91
C LEU A 149 -8.45 -6.72 3.17
N THR A 150 -9.67 -7.23 2.96
CA THR A 150 -9.92 -8.47 2.21
C THR A 150 -9.42 -8.34 0.77
N SER A 151 -9.80 -7.27 0.07
CA SER A 151 -9.36 -7.04 -1.31
C SER A 151 -7.85 -6.82 -1.43
N LEU A 152 -7.23 -6.10 -0.48
CA LEU A 152 -5.78 -5.91 -0.46
C LEU A 152 -5.02 -7.21 -0.21
N GLN A 153 -5.55 -8.12 0.61
CA GLN A 153 -4.97 -9.43 0.82
C GLN A 153 -4.95 -10.24 -0.47
N GLU A 154 -6.05 -10.25 -1.23
CA GLU A 154 -6.13 -10.93 -2.53
C GLU A 154 -5.14 -10.32 -3.54
N HIS A 155 -5.09 -8.99 -3.63
CA HIS A 155 -4.14 -8.29 -4.49
C HIS A 155 -2.68 -8.63 -4.14
N LEU A 156 -2.33 -8.57 -2.86
CA LEU A 156 -0.99 -8.88 -2.37
C LEU A 156 -0.60 -10.34 -2.65
N ARG A 157 -1.55 -11.28 -2.50
CA ARG A 157 -1.32 -12.69 -2.87
C ARG A 157 -0.94 -12.82 -4.34
N GLY A 158 -1.62 -12.09 -5.23
CA GLY A 158 -1.30 -12.04 -6.65
C GLY A 158 0.13 -11.55 -6.91
N LEU A 159 0.51 -10.43 -6.31
CA LEU A 159 1.87 -9.85 -6.45
C LEU A 159 2.97 -10.80 -5.96
N VAL A 160 2.73 -11.52 -4.87
CA VAL A 160 3.70 -12.49 -4.32
C VAL A 160 3.85 -13.71 -5.24
N GLU A 161 2.76 -14.19 -5.83
CA GLU A 161 2.81 -15.33 -6.75
C GLU A 161 3.53 -14.95 -8.05
N GLU A 162 3.25 -13.78 -8.61
CA GLU A 162 3.97 -13.24 -9.79
C GLU A 162 5.48 -13.10 -9.54
N ARG A 163 5.87 -12.64 -8.35
CA ARG A 163 7.29 -12.59 -7.96
C ARG A 163 7.92 -13.98 -7.89
N ARG A 164 7.22 -14.96 -7.34
CA ARG A 164 7.73 -16.33 -7.21
C ARG A 164 7.93 -16.99 -8.57
N SER A 165 6.99 -16.79 -9.49
CA SER A 165 7.07 -17.36 -10.83
C SER A 165 8.20 -16.73 -11.65
N THR A 166 8.36 -15.41 -11.59
CA THR A 166 9.48 -14.69 -12.25
C THR A 166 10.84 -15.13 -11.72
N GLN A 167 11.02 -15.22 -10.40
CA GLN A 167 12.27 -15.73 -9.80
C GLN A 167 12.57 -17.17 -10.20
N SER A 168 11.55 -18.03 -10.27
CA SER A 168 11.73 -19.43 -10.68
C SER A 168 12.17 -19.55 -12.15
N ALA A 169 11.62 -18.70 -13.03
CA ALA A 169 12.01 -18.64 -14.44
C ALA A 169 13.45 -18.13 -14.62
N GLU A 170 13.88 -17.12 -13.86
CA GLU A 170 15.25 -16.61 -13.88
C GLU A 170 16.26 -17.66 -13.41
N VAL A 171 15.96 -18.37 -12.32
CA VAL A 171 16.82 -19.46 -11.81
C VAL A 171 16.94 -20.60 -12.82
N ALA A 172 15.85 -20.97 -13.50
CA ALA A 172 15.86 -21.98 -14.55
C ALA A 172 16.70 -21.53 -15.77
N ALA A 173 16.62 -20.25 -16.15
CA ALA A 173 17.41 -19.69 -17.25
C ALA A 173 18.93 -19.69 -16.95
N ILE A 174 19.32 -19.46 -15.69
CA ILE A 174 20.72 -19.51 -15.25
C ILE A 174 21.25 -20.96 -15.24
N HIS A 175 20.44 -21.93 -14.80
CA HIS A 175 20.84 -23.34 -14.72
C HIS A 175 20.74 -24.09 -16.06
N GLY A 176 20.05 -23.54 -17.06
CA GLY A 176 19.95 -24.11 -18.42
C GLY A 176 21.25 -24.05 -19.25
N GLY A 177 22.31 -23.41 -18.75
CA GLY A 177 23.63 -23.32 -19.40
C GLY A 177 24.72 -24.27 -18.85
N GLY A 178 24.43 -25.07 -17.82
CA GLY A 178 25.44 -25.90 -17.16
C GLY A 178 24.88 -27.24 -16.72
N GLN A 179 25.15 -28.28 -17.51
CA GLN A 179 24.85 -29.66 -17.16
C GLN A 179 25.78 -30.10 -16.01
N VAL A 180 25.22 -30.33 -14.81
CA VAL A 180 25.91 -31.02 -13.72
C VAL A 180 25.04 -32.20 -13.27
N PRO A 181 25.55 -33.45 -13.31
CA PRO A 181 24.75 -34.62 -12.98
C PRO A 181 24.72 -34.90 -11.47
N GLY A 182 23.51 -35.04 -10.93
CA GLY A 182 23.10 -36.08 -9.99
C GLY A 182 23.75 -36.14 -8.61
N VAL A 183 22.99 -35.75 -7.58
CA VAL A 183 22.96 -36.49 -6.30
C VAL A 183 21.50 -36.62 -5.86
N ALA A 184 20.98 -37.84 -5.95
CA ALA A 184 19.72 -38.22 -5.33
C ALA A 184 19.97 -38.47 -3.83
N VAL A 185 19.22 -37.82 -2.96
CA VAL A 185 19.01 -38.27 -1.58
C VAL A 185 17.51 -38.41 -1.38
N GLY A 186 17.07 -39.66 -1.26
CA GLY A 186 15.72 -40.02 -0.89
C GLY A 186 15.53 -40.05 0.63
N GLY A 187 14.27 -39.88 1.05
CA GLY A 187 13.82 -40.10 2.42
C GLY A 187 12.32 -39.83 2.55
N GLN A 188 11.54 -40.91 2.64
CA GLN A 188 10.07 -40.97 2.69
C GLN A 188 9.47 -40.66 4.08
N GLY A 189 8.20 -40.24 4.04
CA GLY A 189 7.14 -40.57 5.00
C GLY A 189 6.93 -39.54 6.12
N ASP A 190 5.73 -39.26 6.62
CA ASP A 190 4.33 -39.58 6.32
C ASP A 190 3.49 -38.73 7.32
N ALA A 191 2.20 -38.58 7.03
CA ALA A 191 1.12 -38.33 7.98
C ALA A 191 1.02 -36.98 8.71
N GLY A 192 0.07 -36.18 8.22
CA GLY A 192 -0.96 -35.54 9.07
C GLY A 192 -0.49 -34.49 10.08
N GLN A 193 -0.07 -33.32 9.60
CA GLN A 193 0.17 -32.18 10.49
C GLN A 193 -1.09 -31.30 10.58
N GLN A 194 -2.00 -31.67 11.49
CA GLN A 194 -2.80 -30.65 12.17
C GLN A 194 -1.82 -29.68 12.85
N GLY A 195 -2.04 -28.39 12.61
CA GLY A 195 -1.09 -27.32 12.90
C GLY A 195 -0.60 -27.29 14.34
N SER A 196 0.65 -27.70 14.55
CA SER A 196 1.39 -27.40 15.79
C SER A 196 2.04 -26.02 15.62
N TRP A 197 1.33 -24.98 16.03
CA TRP A 197 1.86 -23.62 16.13
C TRP A 197 2.94 -23.59 17.22
N GLY A 198 4.20 -23.88 16.85
CA GLY A 198 5.35 -23.74 17.73
C GLY A 198 6.32 -24.94 17.77
N SER A 199 6.05 -26.05 17.07
CA SER A 199 6.96 -27.22 17.09
C SER A 199 8.39 -26.87 16.62
N TRP A 200 8.52 -25.91 15.70
CA TRP A 200 9.81 -25.41 15.24
C TRP A 200 10.59 -24.60 16.31
N ALA A 201 9.90 -24.05 17.32
CA ALA A 201 10.53 -23.31 18.42
C ALA A 201 10.96 -24.22 19.58
N PHE A 202 10.24 -25.31 19.82
CA PHE A 202 10.53 -26.23 20.93
C PHE A 202 11.55 -27.34 20.59
N SER A 203 11.84 -27.57 19.31
CA SER A 203 12.81 -28.59 18.86
C SER A 203 14.25 -28.33 19.30
N THR A 204 14.57 -27.14 19.83
CA THR A 204 15.94 -26.79 20.27
C THR A 204 16.19 -27.07 21.77
N VAL A 205 15.16 -27.26 22.60
CA VAL A 205 15.35 -27.45 24.06
C VAL A 205 15.42 -28.93 24.49
N GLY A 206 14.93 -29.86 23.67
CA GLY A 206 14.91 -31.30 24.00
C GLY A 206 16.27 -32.01 23.98
N ASN A 207 17.25 -31.52 23.20
CA ASN A 207 18.54 -32.21 23.03
C ASN A 207 19.59 -31.89 24.10
N MET A 208 19.42 -30.83 24.91
CA MET A 208 20.40 -30.49 25.97
C MET A 208 20.10 -31.13 27.33
N VAL A 209 18.87 -31.60 27.58
CA VAL A 209 18.51 -32.21 28.88
C VAL A 209 18.70 -33.73 28.87
N GLY A 210 18.58 -34.42 27.73
CA GLY A 210 18.80 -35.87 27.65
C GLY A 210 20.27 -36.31 27.81
N GLN A 211 21.24 -35.44 27.49
CA GLN A 211 22.66 -35.81 27.50
C GLN A 211 23.34 -35.64 28.87
N LYS A 212 22.68 -34.99 29.84
CA LYS A 212 23.26 -34.73 31.18
C LYS A 212 22.75 -35.67 32.29
N ILE A 213 21.76 -36.52 32.02
CA ILE A 213 21.15 -37.43 33.03
C ILE A 213 21.55 -38.90 32.80
N MET A 214 22.14 -39.24 31.65
CA MET A 214 22.55 -40.61 31.30
C MET A 214 24.06 -40.88 31.49
N GLY A 215 24.78 -40.04 32.26
CA GLY A 215 26.24 -40.07 32.37
C GLY A 215 26.82 -40.41 33.74
N SER A 216 26.03 -40.64 34.81
CA SER A 216 26.57 -40.86 36.16
C SER A 216 26.14 -42.16 36.85
N MET A 217 25.85 -43.22 36.10
CA MET A 217 25.69 -44.56 36.67
C MET A 217 26.48 -45.58 35.83
N GLY A 218 27.67 -45.92 36.33
CA GLY A 218 28.51 -47.03 35.86
C GLY A 218 29.58 -47.35 36.91
N PRO A 219 29.98 -48.63 37.09
CA PRO A 219 30.07 -49.27 38.41
C PRO A 219 31.50 -49.59 38.89
N ALA A 220 31.54 -50.06 40.16
CA ALA A 220 32.63 -50.65 40.95
C ALA A 220 33.54 -49.67 41.70
#